data_AF-A0A7T4PLG8-F1
#
_entry.id   AF-A0A7T4PLG8-F1
#
_cell.length_a   1.000
_cell.length_b   1.000
_cell.length_c   1.000
_cell.angle_alpha   90.00
_cell.angle_beta   90.00
_cell.angle_gamma   90.00
#
_symmetry.space_group_name_H-M   'P 1'
#
loop_
_entity.id
_entity.type
_entity.pdbx_description
1 polymer ?
#
loop_
_entity_poly.entity_id
_entity_poly.type
_entity_poly.pdbx_seq_one_letter_code
_entity_poly.pdbx_strand_id
1 'polypeptide(L)' 'MTAEFMNVKETADYLNMSVTWVYREAPKQGLSPYKFGRGRNAKVQYKLSEVKSWALQQRLE' A
#
# COMPACT_ATOMS: atom_id res chain seq x y z
N MET A 1 -19.62 3.25 1.70
CA MET A 1 -18.44 2.36 1.72
C MET A 1 -17.35 3.04 2.53
N THR A 2 -17.12 2.60 3.76
CA THR A 2 -15.98 3.08 4.56
C THR A 2 -14.69 2.70 3.83
N ALA A 3 -13.88 3.71 3.48
CA ALA A 3 -12.58 3.44 2.87
C ALA A 3 -11.68 2.80 3.93
N GLU A 4 -11.47 1.49 3.83
CA GLU A 4 -10.52 0.77 4.69
C GLU A 4 -9.10 1.05 4.20
N PHE A 5 -8.25 1.50 5.12
CA PHE A 5 -6.83 1.77 4.88
C PHE A 5 -5.99 0.78 5.67
N MET A 6 -4.95 0.25 5.03
CA MET A 6 -3.94 -0.59 5.66
C MET A 6 -2.66 0.21 5.86
N ASN A 7 -2.00 0.03 6.99
CA ASN A 7 -0.66 0.54 7.18
C ASN A 7 0.36 -0.27 6.35
N VAL A 8 1.61 0.20 6.30
CA VAL A 8 2.66 -0.44 5.49
C VAL A 8 2.91 -1.89 5.89
N LYS A 9 2.85 -2.21 7.19
CA LYS A 9 3.08 -3.57 7.69
C LYS A 9 1.94 -4.51 7.29
N GLU A 10 0.70 -4.06 7.43
CA GLU A 10 -0.49 -4.79 6.97
C GLU A 10 -0.47 -5.01 5.45
N THR A 11 -0.07 -3.98 4.69
CA THR A 11 0.05 -4.08 3.23
C THR A 11 1.14 -5.08 2.83
N ALA A 12 2.27 -5.06 3.52
CA ALA A 12 3.36 -6.00 3.30
C ALA A 12 2.92 -7.45 3.57
N ASP A 13 2.24 -7.68 4.70
CA ASP A 13 1.69 -8.98 5.06
C ASP A 13 0.65 -9.46 4.03
N TYR A 14 -0.27 -8.59 3.63
CA TYR A 14 -1.31 -8.89 2.64
C TYR A 14 -0.74 -9.29 1.27
N LEU A 15 0.30 -8.60 0.82
CA LEU A 15 0.97 -8.88 -0.46
C LEU A 15 2.02 -9.99 -0.35
N ASN A 16 2.28 -10.52 0.85
CA ASN A 16 3.39 -11.42 1.15
C ASN A 16 4.76 -10.86 0.69
N MET A 17 4.97 -9.56 0.92
CA MET A 17 6.15 -8.79 0.51
C MET A 17 6.88 -8.22 1.74
N SER A 18 8.13 -7.78 1.56
CA SER A 18 8.85 -7.10 2.65
C SER A 18 8.35 -5.67 2.85
N VAL A 19 8.36 -5.18 4.10
CA VAL A 19 8.03 -3.77 4.42
C VAL A 19 8.90 -2.79 3.65
N THR A 20 10.18 -3.11 3.46
CA THR A 20 11.13 -2.33 2.65
C THR A 20 10.68 -2.22 1.20
N TRP A 21 10.19 -3.32 0.63
CA TRP A 21 9.62 -3.33 -0.72
C TRP A 21 8.40 -2.41 -0.81
N VAL A 22 7.50 -2.44 0.19
CA VAL A 22 6.31 -1.56 0.18
C VAL A 22 6.70 -0.08 0.22
N TYR A 23 7.74 0.30 0.96
CA TYR A 23 8.21 1.69 0.98
C TYR A 23 8.88 2.15 -0.32
N ARG A 24 9.65 1.27 -0.98
CA ARG A 24 10.53 1.66 -2.09
C ARG A 24 9.98 1.32 -3.46
N GLU A 25 9.39 0.14 -3.59
CA GLU A 25 9.00 -0.45 -4.86
C GLU A 25 7.50 -0.29 -5.13
N ALA A 26 6.64 -0.37 -4.11
CA ALA A 26 5.20 -0.25 -4.32
C ALA A 26 4.78 1.05 -5.05
N PRO A 27 5.32 2.25 -4.70
CA PRO A 27 5.02 3.47 -5.44
C PRO A 27 5.52 3.45 -6.90
N LYS A 28 6.61 2.73 -7.18
CA LYS A 28 7.15 2.59 -8.55
C LYS A 28 6.29 1.67 -9.41
N GLN A 29 5.64 0.69 -8.78
CA GLN A 29 4.73 -0.25 -9.42
C GLN A 29 3.29 0.29 -9.57
N GLY A 30 3.05 1.57 -9.25
CA GLY A 30 1.74 2.21 -9.38
C GLY A 30 0.83 2.08 -8.15
N LEU A 31 1.33 1.57 -7.03
CA LEU A 31 0.58 1.54 -5.77
C LEU A 31 0.65 2.90 -5.07
N SER A 32 -0.48 3.60 -4.94
CA SER A 32 -0.52 4.97 -4.39
C SER A 32 -0.37 5.01 -2.86
N PRO A 33 0.71 5.61 -2.30
CA PRO A 33 0.84 5.80 -0.87
C PRO A 33 0.03 7.01 -0.39
N TYR A 34 -0.84 6.80 0.59
CA TYR A 34 -1.56 7.87 1.28
C TYR A 34 -0.82 8.25 2.56
N LYS A 35 -0.56 9.55 2.72
CA LYS A 35 0.06 10.08 3.93
C LYS A 35 -1.02 10.60 4.86
N PHE A 36 -1.18 9.96 6.02
CA PHE A 36 -2.06 10.40 7.09
C PHE A 36 -1.26 11.12 8.17
N GLY A 37 -1.58 12.40 8.38
CA GLY A 37 -0.92 13.28 9.35
C GLY A 37 -0.12 14.42 8.71
N ARG A 38 0.53 15.24 9.53
CA ARG A 38 1.33 16.40 9.10
C ARG A 38 2.79 16.22 9.52
N GLY A 39 3.72 16.54 8.61
CA GLY A 39 5.17 16.57 8.88
C GLY A 39 5.91 15.24 8.66
N ARG A 40 7.14 15.15 9.20
CA ARG A 40 8.09 14.04 9.02
C ARG A 40 7.59 12.67 9.51
N ASN A 41 6.60 12.67 10.41
CA ASN A 41 6.01 11.46 11.00
C ASN A 41 4.65 11.08 10.40
N ALA A 42 4.29 11.64 9.25
CA ALA A 42 3.06 11.24 8.56
C ALA A 42 3.09 9.73 8.27
N LYS A 43 2.05 9.03 8.71
CA LYS A 43 1.95 7.57 8.53
C LYS A 43 1.58 7.28 7.09
N VAL A 44 2.35 6.42 6.44
CA VAL A 44 2.00 5.90 5.13
C VAL A 44 0.98 4.78 5.29
N GLN A 45 -0.12 4.91 4.57
CA GLN A 45 -1.18 3.91 4.48
C GLN A 45 -1.57 3.72 3.02
N TYR A 46 -2.18 2.58 2.72
CA TYR A 46 -2.66 2.22 1.40
C TYR A 46 -4.14 1.88 1.49
N LYS A 47 -4.90 2.28 0.48
CA LYS A 47 -6.32 1.99 0.44
C LYS A 47 -6.52 0.51 0.08
N LEU A 48 -7.24 -0.24 0.91
CA LEU A 48 -7.40 -1.70 0.73
C LEU A 48 -7.96 -2.06 -0.64
N SER A 49 -8.92 -1.28 -1.15
CA SER A 49 -9.52 -1.50 -2.47
C SER A 49 -8.48 -1.37 -3.60
N GLU A 50 -7.56 -0.43 -3.50
CA GLU A 50 -6.51 -0.22 -4.50
C GLU A 50 -5.44 -1.29 -4.43
N VAL A 51 -5.05 -1.70 -3.21
CA VAL A 51 -4.14 -2.82 -3.01
C VAL A 51 -4.70 -4.10 -3.62
N LYS A 52 -5.99 -4.37 -3.43
CA LYS A 52 -6.67 -5.52 -4.04
C LYS A 52 -6.67 -5.44 -5.56
N SER A 53 -7.07 -4.31 -6.14
CA SER A 53 -7.10 -4.14 -7.59
C SER A 53 -5.70 -4.26 -8.21
N TRP A 54 -4.69 -3.68 -7.57
CA TRP A 54 -3.30 -3.79 -8.01
C TRP A 54 -2.79 -5.24 -7.93
N ALA A 55 -3.06 -5.95 -6.84
CA ALA A 55 -2.66 -7.35 -6.70
C ALA A 55 -3.33 -8.26 -7.73
N LEU A 56 -4.57 -7.95 -8.11
CA LEU A 56 -5.25 -8.65 -9.21
C LEU A 56 -4.58 -8.35 -10.56
N GLN A 57 -4.25 -7.09 -10.82
CA GLN A 57 -3.56 -6.69 -12.05
C GLN A 57 -2.20 -7.39 -12.20
N GLN A 58 -1.41 -7.45 -11.14
CA GLN A 58 -0.09 -8.11 -11.16
C GLN A 58 -0.14 -9.64 -11.32
N ARG A 59 -1.29 -10.27 -11.08
CA ARG A 59 -1.49 -11.71 -11.32
C ARG A 59 -1.93 -12.04 -12.74
N LEU A 60 -2.38 -11.04 -13.48
CA LEU A 60 -2.86 -11.14 -14.86
C LEU A 60 -1.76 -10.82 -15.88
N GLU A 61 -0.68 -10.15 -15.46
CA GLU A 61 0.58 -10.00 -16.21
C GLU A 61 1.48 -11.23 -16.04
#